data_AF-A0A8V0ZAY3-F1
#
_entry.id   AF-A0A8V0ZAY3-F1
#
_cell.length_a   1.000
_cell.length_b   1.000
_cell.length_c   1.000
_cell.angle_alpha   90.00
_cell.angle_beta   90.00
_cell.angle_gamma   90.00
#
_symmetry.space_group_name_H-M   'P 1'
#
loop_
_entity.id
_entity.type
_entity.pdbx_description
1 polymer ?
#
loop_
_entity_poly.entity_id
_entity_poly.type
_entity_poly.pdbx_seq_one_letter_code
_entity_poly.pdbx_strand_id
1 'polypeptide(L)'
;MLCDSNYGYQLTFGSGTRLIVQPHITPSPSVYRLTSEDNKDLEMCLITDYSPEKLDLSSVDSKTETVVEVATSENKHEASYLSTYWAKKDEMQCGAKHEGFGILKGDDPEAGASTVCITGMSLLFKTDENLNMLTFSQLGLKIIFMKAVIFNVLITMLMWKKNQ
;
A
#
# COMPACT_ATOMS: atom_id res chain seq x y z
N MET A 1 -31.27 -8.53 -4.97
CA MET A 1 -32.26 -9.01 -5.97
C MET A 1 -33.63 -8.48 -5.60
N LEU A 2 -34.34 -7.83 -6.52
CA LEU A 2 -35.70 -7.34 -6.29
C LEU A 2 -36.65 -8.23 -7.09
N CYS A 3 -37.68 -8.77 -6.43
CA CYS A 3 -38.71 -9.55 -7.10
C CYS A 3 -39.98 -8.71 -7.20
N ASP A 4 -40.67 -8.88 -8.33
CA ASP A 4 -42.02 -8.37 -8.59
C ASP A 4 -42.95 -9.57 -8.72
N SER A 5 -44.19 -9.42 -8.27
CA SER A 5 -45.18 -10.50 -8.26
C SER A 5 -46.48 -10.12 -8.94
N ASN A 6 -46.50 -9.03 -9.72
CA ASN A 6 -47.71 -8.52 -10.33
C ASN A 6 -47.77 -8.80 -11.84
N TYR A 7 -48.91 -9.30 -12.33
CA TYR A 7 -49.17 -9.50 -13.76
C TYR A 7 -49.83 -8.27 -14.43
N GLY A 8 -50.06 -7.19 -13.68
CA GLY A 8 -50.58 -5.90 -14.19
C GLY A 8 -49.50 -4.91 -14.62
N TYR A 9 -49.91 -3.77 -15.20
CA TYR A 9 -48.99 -2.72 -15.70
C TYR A 9 -48.17 -1.98 -14.61
N GLN A 10 -48.42 -2.26 -13.32
CA GLN A 10 -47.74 -1.61 -12.20
C GLN A 10 -46.81 -2.58 -11.47
N LEU A 11 -45.51 -2.33 -11.55
CA LEU A 11 -44.48 -3.06 -10.82
C LEU A 11 -44.60 -2.80 -9.33
N THR A 12 -44.68 -3.86 -8.52
CA THR A 12 -44.70 -3.80 -7.06
C THR A 12 -43.50 -4.57 -6.53
N PHE A 13 -42.46 -3.84 -6.12
CA PHE A 13 -41.25 -4.45 -5.60
C PHE A 13 -41.44 -4.91 -4.14
N GLY A 14 -40.97 -6.12 -3.84
CA GLY A 14 -40.84 -6.62 -2.46
C GLY A 14 -39.70 -5.96 -1.68
N SER A 15 -39.44 -6.43 -0.46
CA SER A 15 -38.38 -5.93 0.43
C SER A 15 -36.96 -6.07 -0.13
N GLY A 16 -36.79 -6.93 -1.13
CA GLY A 16 -35.51 -7.23 -1.74
C GLY A 16 -34.64 -8.16 -0.91
N THR A 17 -33.66 -8.74 -1.60
CA THR A 17 -32.61 -9.59 -1.01
C THR A 17 -31.28 -8.86 -1.03
N ARG A 18 -30.69 -8.67 0.15
CA ARG A 18 -29.30 -8.25 0.30
C ARG A 18 -28.40 -9.48 0.20
N LEU A 19 -27.63 -9.57 -0.87
CA LEU A 19 -26.61 -10.59 -1.06
C LEU A 19 -25.26 -10.00 -0.68
N ILE A 20 -24.54 -10.65 0.23
CA ILE A 20 -23.16 -10.30 0.60
C ILE A 20 -22.30 -11.46 0.12
N VAL A 21 -21.42 -11.21 -0.86
CA VAL A 21 -20.45 -12.19 -1.36
C VAL A 21 -19.15 -11.96 -0.63
N GLN A 22 -18.62 -13.00 0.02
CA GLN A 22 -17.34 -12.94 0.71
C GLN A 22 -16.23 -13.41 -0.24
N PRO A 23 -15.20 -12.59 -0.52
CA PRO A 23 -14.05 -13.04 -1.29
C PRO A 23 -13.25 -14.10 -0.52
N HIS A 24 -12.68 -15.04 -1.27
CA HIS A 24 -11.76 -16.03 -0.72
C HIS A 24 -10.34 -15.44 -0.73
N ILE A 25 -9.82 -15.14 0.47
CA ILE A 25 -8.52 -14.50 0.66
C ILE A 25 -7.65 -15.43 1.50
N THR A 26 -6.44 -15.72 1.01
CA THR A 26 -5.42 -16.42 1.81
C THR A 26 -4.91 -15.46 2.87
N PRO A 27 -5.11 -15.74 4.17
CA PRO A 27 -4.78 -14.80 5.22
C PRO A 27 -3.28 -14.63 5.39
N SER A 28 -2.83 -13.39 5.48
CA SER A 28 -1.47 -12.98 5.85
C SER A 28 -1.54 -11.70 6.70
N PRO A 29 -2.20 -11.75 7.87
CA PRO A 29 -2.65 -10.57 8.57
C PRO A 29 -1.48 -9.70 9.04
N SER A 30 -1.61 -8.39 8.85
CA SER A 30 -0.62 -7.39 9.27
C SER A 30 -1.31 -6.24 10.00
N VAL A 31 -0.59 -5.63 10.94
CA VAL A 31 -1.09 -4.55 11.79
C VAL A 31 -0.14 -3.37 11.71
N TYR A 32 -0.67 -2.18 11.44
CA TYR A 32 0.09 -0.96 11.28
C TYR A 32 -0.49 0.14 12.17
N ARG A 33 0.38 0.82 12.93
CA ARG A 33 0.05 2.02 13.68
C ARG A 33 0.49 3.23 12.85
N LEU A 34 -0.46 4.08 12.50
CA LEU A 34 -0.28 5.21 11.60
C LEU A 34 -0.54 6.51 12.36
N THR A 35 0.22 7.55 12.02
CA THR A 35 0.05 8.90 12.56
C THR A 35 -0.61 9.81 11.52
N SER A 36 -1.35 10.81 11.99
CA SER A 36 -1.87 11.87 11.13
C SER A 36 -0.88 13.04 11.06
N GLU A 37 -0.64 13.58 9.86
CA GLU A 37 0.13 14.83 9.71
C GLU A 37 -0.65 16.04 10.25
N ASP A 38 -1.97 16.05 10.05
CA ASP A 38 -2.86 17.15 10.44
C ASP A 38 -3.07 17.21 11.96
N ASN A 39 -3.06 16.06 12.63
CA ASN A 39 -3.28 15.96 14.07
C ASN A 39 -2.32 14.95 14.72
N LYS A 40 -1.27 15.47 15.35
CA LYS A 40 -0.23 14.68 16.02
C LYS A 40 -0.71 13.94 17.28
N ASP A 41 -1.86 14.34 17.83
CA ASP A 41 -2.45 13.70 19.01
C ASP A 41 -3.34 12.52 18.63
N LEU A 42 -3.60 12.31 17.33
CA LEU A 42 -4.49 11.27 16.80
C LEU A 42 -3.68 10.22 16.05
N GLU A 43 -3.94 8.96 16.36
CA GLU A 43 -3.35 7.82 15.68
C GLU A 43 -4.44 6.90 15.15
N MET A 44 -4.08 6.12 14.12
CA MET A 44 -4.93 5.11 13.51
C MET A 44 -4.26 3.74 13.61
N CYS A 45 -5.03 2.72 13.92
CA CYS A 45 -4.61 1.34 13.74
C CYS A 45 -5.26 0.78 12.47
N LEU A 46 -4.44 0.22 11.57
CA LEU A 46 -4.86 -0.46 10.35
C LEU A 46 -4.51 -1.94 10.46
N ILE A 47 -5.51 -2.79 10.31
CA ILE A 47 -5.36 -4.25 10.26
C ILE A 47 -5.80 -4.69 8.87
N THR A 48 -4.95 -5.43 8.17
CA THR A 48 -5.15 -5.83 6.77
C THR A 48 -4.90 -7.32 6.58
N ASP A 49 -5.39 -7.88 5.47
CA ASP A 49 -5.10 -9.24 4.98
C ASP A 49 -5.47 -10.36 5.97
N TYR A 50 -6.46 -10.11 6.82
CA TYR A 50 -6.96 -11.06 7.81
C TYR A 50 -8.11 -11.91 7.26
N SER A 51 -8.41 -13.00 7.97
CA SER A 51 -9.63 -13.78 7.74
C SER A 51 -10.71 -13.32 8.73
N PRO A 52 -11.90 -12.87 8.28
CA PRO A 52 -12.88 -12.20 9.14
C PRO A 52 -13.43 -13.07 10.26
N GLU A 53 -13.53 -14.38 10.05
CA GLU A 53 -14.02 -15.32 11.07
C GLU A 53 -13.05 -15.52 12.23
N LYS A 54 -11.79 -15.12 12.06
CA LYS A 54 -10.68 -15.46 12.97
C LYS A 54 -10.09 -14.26 13.68
N LEU A 55 -10.64 -13.06 13.48
CA LEU A 55 -10.14 -11.82 14.05
C LEU A 55 -10.95 -11.43 15.28
N ASP A 56 -10.28 -11.26 16.43
CA ASP A 56 -10.89 -10.74 17.65
C ASP A 56 -10.47 -9.27 17.88
N LEU A 57 -11.45 -8.39 17.71
CA LEU A 57 -11.39 -6.94 17.97
C LEU A 57 -12.50 -6.50 18.93
N SER A 58 -13.01 -7.39 19.77
CA SER A 58 -14.14 -7.11 20.67
C SER A 58 -13.87 -5.97 21.67
N SER A 59 -12.61 -5.63 21.92
CA SER A 59 -12.20 -4.54 22.81
C SER A 59 -12.27 -3.14 22.18
N VAL A 60 -12.54 -3.03 20.88
CA VAL A 60 -12.53 -1.76 20.13
C VAL A 60 -13.94 -1.44 19.62
N ASP A 61 -14.58 -0.45 20.22
CA ASP A 61 -15.97 -0.08 19.94
C ASP A 61 -16.12 0.77 18.66
N SER A 62 -15.14 1.63 18.36
CA SER A 62 -15.14 2.55 17.21
C SER A 62 -14.40 1.99 15.99
N LYS A 63 -14.56 0.71 15.69
CA LYS A 63 -13.91 0.07 14.53
C LYS A 63 -14.74 0.21 13.25
N THR A 64 -14.05 0.35 12.12
CA THR A 64 -14.63 0.33 10.78
C THR A 64 -14.06 -0.86 10.03
N GLU A 65 -14.93 -1.75 9.54
CA GLU A 65 -14.55 -2.95 8.79
C GLU A 65 -14.99 -2.78 7.33
N THR A 66 -14.09 -3.06 6.40
CA THR A 66 -14.37 -2.95 4.96
C THR A 66 -13.59 -3.99 4.17
N VAL A 67 -14.06 -4.30 2.96
CA VAL A 67 -13.31 -5.08 1.98
C VAL A 67 -12.80 -4.13 0.92
N VAL A 68 -11.52 -4.20 0.60
CA VAL A 68 -10.91 -3.45 -0.51
C VAL A 68 -10.60 -4.42 -1.62
N GLU A 69 -11.08 -4.10 -2.81
CA GLU A 69 -10.79 -4.86 -4.03
C GLU A 69 -9.97 -3.98 -4.97
N VAL A 70 -8.79 -4.47 -5.35
CA VAL A 70 -7.90 -3.81 -6.30
C VAL A 70 -7.91 -4.61 -7.60
N ALA A 71 -8.50 -4.00 -8.62
CA ALA A 71 -8.44 -4.50 -9.99
C ALA A 71 -7.38 -3.69 -10.75
N THR A 72 -6.24 -4.32 -11.08
CA THR A 72 -5.25 -3.76 -12.00
C THR A 72 -5.29 -4.51 -13.33
N SER A 73 -4.72 -3.93 -14.40
CA SER A 73 -4.65 -4.63 -15.69
C SER A 73 -3.75 -5.87 -15.67
N GLU A 74 -2.94 -6.03 -14.61
CA GLU A 74 -1.92 -7.07 -14.46
C GLU A 74 -2.28 -8.12 -13.40
N ASN A 75 -3.06 -7.75 -12.37
CA ASN A 75 -3.43 -8.65 -11.28
C ASN A 75 -4.89 -9.11 -11.39
N LYS A 76 -5.10 -10.41 -11.17
CA LYS A 76 -6.43 -11.01 -11.04
C LYS A 76 -7.05 -10.54 -9.72
N HIS A 77 -7.87 -9.48 -9.75
CA HIS A 77 -8.77 -9.04 -8.66
C HIS A 77 -8.27 -9.41 -7.26
N GLU A 78 -7.30 -8.65 -6.73
CA GLU A 78 -6.81 -8.87 -5.37
C GLU A 78 -7.79 -8.22 -4.39
N ALA A 79 -8.29 -9.00 -3.43
CA ALA A 79 -9.18 -8.52 -2.40
C ALA A 79 -8.50 -8.65 -1.03
N SER A 80 -8.75 -7.70 -0.14
CA SER A 80 -8.27 -7.73 1.23
C SER A 80 -9.34 -7.23 2.20
N TYR A 81 -9.41 -7.87 3.38
CA TYR A 81 -10.22 -7.39 4.50
C TYR A 81 -9.42 -6.37 5.31
N LEU A 82 -10.02 -5.23 5.59
CA LEU A 82 -9.42 -4.14 6.34
C LEU A 82 -10.29 -3.77 7.56
N SER A 83 -9.64 -3.57 8.69
CA SER A 83 -10.23 -3.02 9.91
C SER A 83 -9.43 -1.80 10.36
N THR A 84 -10.12 -0.71 10.67
CA THR A 84 -9.48 0.51 11.15
C THR A 84 -10.15 1.04 12.41
N TYR A 85 -9.38 1.68 13.27
CA TYR A 85 -9.91 2.46 14.39
C TYR A 85 -8.93 3.57 14.76
N TRP A 86 -9.46 4.59 15.42
CA TRP A 86 -8.74 5.79 15.81
C TRP A 86 -8.71 5.90 17.33
N ALA A 87 -7.60 6.37 17.88
CA ALA A 87 -7.47 6.69 19.28
C ALA A 87 -6.50 7.85 19.47
N LYS A 88 -6.51 8.47 20.65
CA LYS A 88 -5.46 9.41 21.03
C LYS A 88 -4.14 8.67 21.19
N LYS A 89 -3.03 9.35 20.91
CA LYS A 89 -1.68 8.78 21.00
C LYS A 89 -1.39 8.05 22.32
N ASP A 90 -1.79 8.63 23.45
CA ASP A 90 -1.57 8.05 24.79
C ASP A 90 -2.45 6.83 25.09
N GLU A 91 -3.55 6.68 24.35
CA GLU A 91 -4.55 5.62 24.52
C GLU A 91 -4.42 4.53 23.43
N MET A 92 -3.58 4.74 22.43
CA MET A 92 -3.46 3.86 21.27
C MET A 92 -2.79 2.53 21.64
N GLN A 93 -3.54 1.45 21.48
CA GLN A 93 -3.05 0.07 21.63
C GLN A 93 -3.29 -0.68 20.32
N CYS A 94 -2.44 -0.44 19.33
CA CYS A 94 -2.61 -1.03 18.00
C CYS A 94 -2.20 -2.51 17.99
N GLY A 95 -3.20 -3.39 18.07
CA GLY A 95 -3.00 -4.83 18.02
C GLY A 95 -4.30 -5.57 17.72
N ALA A 96 -4.15 -6.83 17.35
CA ALA A 96 -5.26 -7.74 17.10
C ALA A 96 -4.89 -9.17 17.47
N LYS A 97 -5.87 -9.96 17.91
CA LYS A 97 -5.68 -11.39 18.09
C LYS A 97 -6.30 -12.11 16.89
N HIS A 98 -5.51 -12.95 16.24
CA HIS A 98 -5.97 -13.74 15.10
C HIS A 98 -5.73 -15.23 15.33
N GLU A 99 -6.76 -16.06 15.13
CA GLU A 99 -6.62 -17.51 15.23
C GLU A 99 -5.64 -18.05 14.18
N GLY A 100 -4.58 -18.73 14.63
CA GLY A 100 -3.53 -19.27 13.75
C GLY A 100 -2.31 -18.35 13.54
N PHE A 101 -2.43 -17.05 13.80
CA PHE A 101 -1.31 -16.09 13.74
C PHE A 101 -0.93 -15.50 15.11
N GLY A 102 -1.77 -15.69 16.14
CA GLY A 102 -1.48 -15.28 17.50
C GLY A 102 -1.81 -13.81 17.75
N ILE A 103 -1.00 -13.15 18.60
CA ILE A 103 -1.15 -11.73 18.92
C ILE A 103 -0.31 -10.93 17.92
N LEU A 104 -0.99 -10.13 17.10
CA LEU A 104 -0.40 -9.20 16.16
C LEU A 104 -0.32 -7.82 16.82
N LYS A 105 0.81 -7.14 16.66
CA LYS A 105 1.03 -5.78 17.18
C LYS A 105 1.52 -4.89 16.06
N GLY A 106 1.00 -3.66 16.01
CA GLY A 106 1.58 -2.61 15.19
C GLY A 106 2.80 -2.04 15.89
N ASP A 107 3.91 -1.94 15.18
CA ASP A 107 5.11 -1.28 15.69
C ASP A 107 4.86 0.21 15.96
N ASP A 108 5.61 0.76 16.91
CA ASP A 108 5.54 2.19 17.20
C ASP A 108 6.08 2.99 16.01
N PRO A 109 5.34 3.98 15.48
CA PRO A 109 5.80 4.82 14.38
C PRO A 109 7.13 5.55 14.70
N GLU A 110 7.45 5.81 15.97
CA GLU A 110 8.71 6.44 16.40
C GLU A 110 9.91 5.49 16.35
N ALA A 111 9.72 4.18 16.25
CA ALA A 111 10.80 3.18 16.17
C ALA A 111 11.50 3.13 14.79
N GLY A 112 11.23 4.10 13.91
CA GLY A 112 11.92 4.26 12.62
C GLY A 112 11.23 3.63 11.42
N ALA A 113 10.01 3.09 11.59
CA ALA A 113 9.17 2.56 10.52
C ALA A 113 7.84 3.31 10.41
N SER A 114 7.88 4.65 10.43
CA SER A 114 6.67 5.48 10.25
C SER A 114 6.23 5.45 8.79
N THR A 115 5.27 4.59 8.45
CA THR A 115 4.53 4.69 7.18
C THR A 115 3.43 5.73 7.34
N VAL A 116 3.76 7.00 7.10
CA VAL A 116 2.74 8.07 7.01
C VAL A 116 1.74 7.66 5.92
N CYS A 117 0.45 7.63 6.27
CA CYS A 117 -0.61 7.40 5.30
C CYS A 117 -0.85 8.70 4.52
N ILE A 118 -0.06 8.92 3.46
CA ILE A 118 -0.26 10.05 2.56
C ILE A 118 -1.51 9.75 1.73
N THR A 119 -2.67 10.28 2.15
CA THR A 119 -3.95 10.24 1.41
C THR A 119 -3.93 11.07 0.10
N GLY A 120 -2.75 11.55 -0.30
CA GLY A 120 -2.48 12.22 -1.57
C GLY A 120 -1.36 11.57 -2.37
N MET A 121 -1.11 10.25 -2.23
CA MET A 121 -0.12 9.57 -3.07
C MET A 121 -0.61 9.59 -4.52
N SER A 122 -0.12 10.57 -5.28
CA SER A 122 -0.33 10.66 -6.71
C SER A 122 0.05 9.32 -7.35
N LEU A 123 -0.76 8.86 -8.29
CA LEU A 123 -0.51 7.73 -9.21
C LEU A 123 0.88 7.78 -9.89
N LEU A 124 1.60 8.91 -9.75
CA LEU A 124 3.00 9.15 -10.09
C LEU A 124 4.01 8.24 -9.36
N PHE A 125 3.65 7.63 -8.23
CA PHE A 125 4.48 6.62 -7.54
C PHE A 125 4.20 5.18 -8.00
N LYS A 126 3.37 4.98 -9.03
CA LYS A 126 3.50 3.78 -9.85
C LYS A 126 4.85 3.91 -10.53
N THR A 127 5.83 3.11 -10.11
CA THR A 127 7.19 3.07 -10.64
C THR A 127 7.14 3.08 -12.16
N ASP A 128 7.28 4.28 -12.75
CA ASP A 128 7.29 4.46 -14.18
C ASP A 128 8.63 3.91 -14.67
N GLU A 129 8.58 2.74 -15.28
CA GLU A 129 9.74 2.03 -15.84
C GLU A 129 10.54 2.92 -16.82
N ASN A 130 9.90 3.96 -17.39
CA ASN A 130 10.53 4.89 -18.32
C ASN A 130 11.29 6.07 -17.66
N LEU A 131 11.15 6.31 -16.35
CA LEU A 131 11.91 7.39 -15.68
C LEU A 131 13.39 7.03 -15.44
N ASN A 132 13.77 5.76 -15.65
CA ASN A 132 15.14 5.28 -15.41
C ASN A 132 15.98 5.07 -16.69
N MET A 133 15.40 5.06 -17.89
CA MET A 133 16.18 4.86 -19.12
C MET A 133 16.91 6.14 -19.59
N LEU A 134 16.22 7.29 -19.56
CA LEU A 134 16.81 8.57 -19.99
C LEU A 134 17.87 9.07 -19.00
N THR A 135 17.61 8.91 -17.69
CA THR A 135 18.56 9.30 -16.65
C THR A 135 19.79 8.40 -16.65
N PHE A 136 19.62 7.08 -16.80
CA PHE A 136 20.73 6.14 -16.86
C PHE A 136 21.57 6.29 -18.14
N SER A 137 20.93 6.51 -19.29
CA SER A 137 21.65 6.78 -20.55
C SER A 137 22.44 8.09 -20.51
N GLN A 138 21.90 9.16 -19.89
CA GLN A 138 22.63 10.41 -19.66
C GLN A 138 23.84 10.22 -18.74
N LEU A 139 23.69 9.43 -17.67
CA LEU A 139 24.78 9.15 -16.73
C LEU A 139 25.86 8.28 -17.39
N GLY A 140 25.46 7.28 -18.19
CA GLY A 140 26.35 6.46 -19.00
C GLY A 140 27.14 7.27 -20.03
N LEU A 141 26.48 8.19 -20.75
CA LEU A 141 27.14 9.04 -21.75
C LEU A 141 28.19 9.96 -21.10
N LYS A 142 27.91 10.52 -19.93
CA LYS A 142 28.86 11.35 -19.16
C LYS A 142 30.11 10.55 -18.75
N ILE A 143 29.95 9.31 -18.31
CA ILE A 143 31.06 8.44 -17.92
C ILE A 143 31.93 8.08 -19.13
N ILE A 144 31.32 7.74 -20.27
CA ILE A 144 32.04 7.41 -21.50
C ILE A 144 32.83 8.63 -22.00
N PHE A 145 32.23 9.82 -21.98
CA PHE A 145 32.90 11.05 -22.39
C PHE A 145 34.09 11.38 -21.50
N MET A 146 33.95 11.27 -20.17
CA MET A 146 35.06 11.47 -19.24
C MET A 146 36.21 10.49 -19.50
N LYS A 147 35.90 9.20 -19.72
CA LYS A 147 36.91 8.20 -20.07
C LYS A 147 37.64 8.57 -21.36
N ALA A 148 36.91 8.96 -22.41
CA ALA A 148 37.50 9.34 -23.69
C ALA A 148 38.46 10.54 -23.57
N VAL A 149 38.10 11.55 -22.77
CA VAL A 149 38.97 12.71 -22.50
C VAL A 149 40.24 12.27 -21.75
N ILE A 150 40.10 11.47 -20.70
CA ILE A 150 41.25 10.96 -19.91
C ILE A 150 42.20 10.15 -20.80
N PHE A 151 41.68 9.23 -21.61
CA PHE A 151 42.49 8.44 -22.52
C PHE A 151 43.24 9.30 -23.55
N ASN A 152 42.57 10.29 -24.15
CA ASN A 152 43.23 11.20 -25.10
C ASN A 152 44.37 11.99 -24.45
N VAL A 153 44.16 12.53 -23.24
CA VAL A 153 45.20 13.25 -22.50
C VAL A 153 46.37 12.33 -22.13
N LEU A 154 46.09 11.13 -21.63
CA LEU A 154 47.13 10.15 -21.26
C LEU A 154 47.96 9.72 -22.47
N ILE A 155 47.33 9.42 -23.60
CA ILE A 155 48.04 9.04 -24.85
C ILE A 155 48.92 10.19 -25.32
N THR A 156 48.43 11.43 -25.24
CA THR A 156 49.19 12.61 -25.68
C THR A 156 50.40 12.87 -24.76
N MET A 157 50.24 12.75 -23.43
CA MET A 157 51.36 12.85 -22.48
C MET A 157 52.37 11.72 -22.67
N LEU A 158 51.92 10.48 -22.90
CA LEU A 158 52.81 9.34 -23.14
C LEU A 158 53.59 9.47 -24.46
N MET A 159 52.97 10.02 -25.51
CA MET A 159 53.63 10.29 -26.80
C MET A 159 54.67 11.41 -26.68
N TRP A 160 54.39 12.46 -25.90
CA TRP A 160 55.38 13.50 -25.62
C TRP A 160 56.55 12.99 -24.79
N LYS A 161 56.30 12.13 -23.81
CA LYS A 161 57.36 11.49 -23.02
C LYS A 161 58.28 10.59 -23.86
N LYS A 162 57.81 10.07 -24.99
CA LYS A 162 58.57 9.18 -25.87
C LYS A 162 59.35 9.92 -26.98
N ASN A 163 59.06 11.21 -27.18
CA ASN A 163 59.74 12.10 -28.14
C ASN A 163 60.77 13.05 -27.48
N GLN A 164 61.08 12.85 -26.19
CA GLN A 164 62.29 13.34 -25.50
C GLN A 164 63.22 12.16 -25.26
#